data_AF-B7QNA3-F1
#
_entry.id   AF-B7QNA3-F1
#
_cell.length_a   1.000
_cell.length_b   1.000
_cell.length_c   1.000
_cell.angle_alpha   90.00
_cell.angle_beta   90.00
_cell.angle_gamma   90.00
#
_symmetry.space_group_name_H-M   'P 1'
#
loop_
_entity.id
_entity.type
_entity.pdbx_description
1 polymer ?
#
loop_
_entity_poly.entity_id
_entity_poly.type
_entity_poly.pdbx_seq_one_letter_code
_entity_poly.pdbx_strand_id
1 'polypeptide(L)'
;YNDWNHIIYSEYWSLFQGYAYVGGACRSSKVGMVEDEANMFTGTHTFVHEVGHLLGMSHDGDGPPDSVTDSPGAEYCNANDGYIMAPSYHINSTHIFSVCSADQLEAFQ
;
A
#
# COMPACT_ATOMS: atom_id res chain seq x y z
N TYR A 1 -9.99 20.81 -4.87
CA TYR A 1 -10.27 19.93 -3.72
C TYR A 1 -9.16 18.93 -3.72
N ASN A 2 -8.25 19.03 -2.75
CA ASN A 2 -7.00 18.26 -2.74
C ASN A 2 -7.22 17.00 -1.90
N ASP A 3 -7.23 15.84 -2.54
CA ASP A 3 -7.50 14.55 -1.89
C ASP A 3 -6.29 13.98 -1.13
N TRP A 4 -5.14 14.68 -1.13
CA TRP A 4 -3.84 14.15 -0.67
C TRP A 4 -3.28 14.80 0.61
N ASN A 5 -4.10 15.53 1.38
CA ASN A 5 -3.61 16.38 2.49
C ASN A 5 -3.31 15.64 3.81
N HIS A 6 -3.31 14.30 3.88
CA HIS A 6 -3.25 13.55 5.15
C HIS A 6 -2.19 12.45 5.18
N ILE A 7 -0.99 12.72 4.66
CA ILE A 7 0.18 11.87 4.90
C ILE A 7 0.95 12.46 6.09
N ILE A 8 1.04 11.69 7.18
CA ILE A 8 1.70 12.10 8.43
C ILE A 8 3.03 11.37 8.57
N TYR A 9 4.11 12.12 8.81
CA TYR A 9 5.47 11.62 9.05
C TYR A 9 5.70 11.42 10.56
N SER A 10 6.31 10.29 10.94
CA SER A 10 6.68 9.92 12.33
C SER A 10 8.14 9.48 12.39
N GLU A 11 8.87 9.88 13.45
CA GLU A 11 10.28 9.53 13.72
C GLU A 11 10.39 8.60 14.95
N TYR A 12 9.80 7.40 14.92
CA TYR A 12 10.02 6.40 15.97
C TYR A 12 10.29 5.02 15.36
N TRP A 13 11.06 4.17 16.04
CA TRP A 13 11.38 2.80 15.59
C TRP A 13 10.13 1.90 15.65
N SER A 14 9.19 2.10 14.73
CA SER A 14 7.98 1.31 14.61
C SER A 14 8.29 -0.06 14.00
N LEU A 15 7.55 -1.09 14.44
CA LEU A 15 7.52 -2.40 13.79
C LEU A 15 6.82 -2.36 12.41
N PHE A 16 6.15 -1.25 12.11
CA PHE A 16 5.43 -0.97 10.87
C PHE A 16 5.93 0.33 10.25
N GLN A 17 6.56 0.24 9.09
CA GLN A 17 7.11 1.40 8.36
C GLN A 17 6.00 2.29 7.75
N GLY A 18 4.75 1.84 7.77
CA GLY A 18 3.58 2.57 7.27
C GLY A 18 2.25 1.95 7.71
N TYR A 19 1.16 2.70 7.50
CA TYR A 19 -0.22 2.25 7.72
C TYR A 19 -1.22 3.09 6.91
N ALA A 20 -2.18 2.45 6.24
CA ALA A 20 -3.25 3.12 5.52
C ALA A 20 -4.60 2.37 5.60
N TYR A 21 -5.69 3.12 5.41
CA TYR A 21 -7.01 2.51 5.24
C TYR A 21 -7.19 1.97 3.83
N VAL A 22 -7.44 0.66 3.70
CA VAL A 22 -7.66 0.04 2.39
C VAL A 22 -8.91 0.62 1.72
N GLY A 23 -8.78 1.09 0.48
CA GLY A 23 -9.85 1.72 -0.30
C GLY A 23 -10.27 3.08 0.25
N GLY A 24 -9.40 3.77 1.00
CA GLY A 24 -9.67 5.07 1.60
C GLY A 24 -9.65 6.26 0.64
N ALA A 25 -9.03 6.13 -0.54
CA ALA A 25 -8.96 7.20 -1.52
C ALA A 25 -10.38 7.70 -1.88
N CYS A 26 -10.52 9.02 -2.04
CA CYS A 26 -11.80 9.70 -2.30
C CYS A 26 -12.90 9.53 -1.21
N ARG A 27 -12.59 8.89 -0.08
CA ARG A 27 -13.52 8.71 1.05
C ARG A 27 -13.14 9.59 2.24
N SER A 28 -13.92 9.53 3.32
CA SER A 28 -13.57 10.19 4.59
C SER A 28 -12.31 9.60 5.22
N SER A 29 -11.99 8.34 4.91
CA SER A 29 -10.83 7.59 5.38
C SER A 29 -9.58 7.71 4.49
N LYS A 30 -9.45 8.78 3.69
CA LYS A 30 -8.27 9.07 2.85
C LYS A 30 -7.01 9.44 3.65
N VAL A 31 -6.57 8.54 4.52
CA VAL A 31 -5.47 8.77 5.47
C VAL A 31 -4.52 7.58 5.41
N GLY A 32 -3.24 7.90 5.29
CA GLY A 32 -2.14 6.96 5.43
C GLY A 32 -0.97 7.64 6.14
N MET A 33 -0.08 6.86 6.75
CA MET A 33 1.10 7.34 7.44
C MET A 33 2.30 6.49 7.07
N VAL A 34 3.47 7.11 7.00
CA VAL A 34 4.71 6.47 6.59
C VAL A 34 5.84 7.05 7.42
N GLU A 35 6.78 6.21 7.82
CA GLU A 35 8.02 6.62 8.44
C GLU A 35 9.13 6.68 7.39
N ASP A 36 9.93 7.74 7.43
CA ASP A 36 11.08 7.94 6.54
C ASP A 36 12.28 8.40 7.36
N GLU A 37 13.47 7.94 7.00
CA GLU A 37 14.70 8.42 7.61
C GLU A 37 15.15 9.71 6.91
N ALA A 38 15.32 10.78 7.69
CA ALA A 38 15.66 12.10 7.18
C ALA A 38 16.88 12.05 6.24
N ASN A 39 16.69 12.55 5.01
CA ASN A 39 17.68 12.61 3.93
C ASN A 39 18.07 11.26 3.28
N MET A 40 17.37 10.16 3.58
CA MET A 40 17.64 8.86 2.95
C MET A 40 16.57 8.41 1.96
N PHE A 41 15.37 9.02 1.95
CA PHE A 41 14.25 8.64 1.09
C PHE A 41 13.87 7.15 1.18
N THR A 42 14.21 6.50 2.30
CA THR A 42 14.00 5.06 2.55
C THR A 42 12.52 4.71 2.64
N GLY A 43 11.69 5.66 3.05
CA GLY A 43 10.23 5.54 3.13
C GLY A 43 9.53 5.61 1.78
N THR A 44 10.23 5.87 0.66
CA THR A 44 9.57 6.00 -0.66
C THR A 44 8.84 4.71 -1.07
N HIS A 45 9.46 3.55 -0.86
CA HIS A 45 8.80 2.26 -1.16
C HIS A 45 7.53 2.10 -0.33
N THR A 46 7.63 2.31 0.99
CA THR A 46 6.51 2.20 1.92
C THR A 46 5.43 3.22 1.62
N PHE A 47 5.80 4.43 1.21
CA PHE A 47 4.85 5.43 0.76
C PHE A 47 3.99 4.95 -0.40
N VAL A 48 4.62 4.36 -1.42
CA VAL A 48 3.88 3.82 -2.55
C VAL A 48 3.02 2.61 -2.14
N HIS A 49 3.50 1.78 -1.20
CA HIS A 49 2.73 0.69 -0.61
C HIS A 49 1.44 1.17 0.08
N GLU A 50 1.55 2.18 0.96
CA GLU A 50 0.38 2.73 1.66
C GLU A 50 -0.58 3.46 0.72
N VAL A 51 -0.06 4.09 -0.33
CA VAL A 51 -0.91 4.64 -1.41
C VAL A 51 -1.64 3.52 -2.15
N GLY A 52 -1.00 2.37 -2.38
CA GLY A 52 -1.63 1.18 -2.94
C GLY A 52 -2.82 0.71 -2.10
N HIS A 53 -2.66 0.65 -0.77
CA HIS A 53 -3.77 0.37 0.13
C HIS A 53 -4.89 1.41 -0.01
N LEU A 54 -4.60 2.72 0.01
CA LEU A 54 -5.63 3.75 -0.21
C LEU A 54 -6.41 3.55 -1.52
N LEU A 55 -5.74 3.05 -2.56
CA LEU A 55 -6.30 2.72 -3.87
C LEU A 55 -6.93 1.31 -3.93
N GLY A 56 -7.12 0.65 -2.80
CA GLY A 56 -7.88 -0.59 -2.68
C GLY A 56 -7.10 -1.87 -2.92
N MET A 57 -5.77 -1.81 -2.99
CA MET A 57 -4.93 -3.00 -3.14
C MET A 57 -4.73 -3.70 -1.79
N SER A 58 -5.01 -5.00 -1.72
CA SER A 58 -4.54 -5.91 -0.66
C SER A 58 -3.07 -6.28 -0.86
N HIS A 59 -2.45 -6.90 0.16
CA HIS A 59 -1.13 -7.49 -0.01
C HIS A 59 -1.15 -8.64 -1.01
N ASP A 60 -0.02 -8.85 -1.70
CA ASP A 60 0.14 -10.05 -2.53
C ASP A 60 -0.01 -11.32 -1.68
N GLY A 61 -0.83 -12.26 -2.14
CA GLY A 61 -1.19 -13.48 -1.42
C GLY A 61 -2.47 -13.40 -0.58
N ASP A 62 -3.03 -12.19 -0.39
CA ASP A 62 -4.26 -12.00 0.38
C ASP A 62 -5.52 -12.02 -0.49
N GLY A 63 -6.64 -12.36 0.16
CA GLY A 63 -7.98 -12.24 -0.42
C GLY A 63 -8.42 -10.80 -0.70
N PRO A 64 -9.59 -10.64 -1.35
CA PRO A 64 -10.17 -9.33 -1.57
C PRO A 64 -10.50 -8.64 -0.22
N PRO A 65 -10.23 -7.33 -0.09
CA PRO A 65 -10.49 -6.62 1.15
C PRO A 65 -11.98 -6.28 1.30
N ASP A 66 -12.52 -6.40 2.51
CA ASP A 66 -13.94 -6.11 2.81
C ASP A 66 -14.36 -4.66 2.49
N SER A 67 -13.41 -3.72 2.45
CA SER A 67 -13.68 -2.30 2.22
C SER A 67 -13.81 -1.91 0.74
N VAL A 68 -13.53 -2.83 -0.19
CA VAL A 68 -13.56 -2.58 -1.64
C VAL A 68 -14.47 -3.61 -2.31
N THR A 69 -15.62 -3.14 -2.78
CA THR A 69 -16.56 -3.97 -3.55
C THR A 69 -15.91 -4.45 -4.85
N ASP A 70 -16.17 -5.69 -5.23
CA ASP A 70 -15.71 -6.32 -6.48
C ASP A 70 -14.18 -6.37 -6.67
N SER A 71 -13.40 -6.17 -5.61
CA SER A 71 -11.95 -6.38 -5.68
C SER A 71 -11.64 -7.85 -6.03
N PRO A 72 -10.71 -8.11 -6.97
CA PRO A 72 -10.26 -9.47 -7.27
C PRO A 72 -9.33 -10.04 -6.19
N GLY A 73 -8.85 -9.23 -5.24
CA GLY A 73 -7.81 -9.62 -4.28
C GLY A 73 -6.48 -9.91 -4.96
N ALA A 74 -5.60 -10.63 -4.27
CA ALA A 74 -4.26 -10.96 -4.74
C ALA A 74 -3.78 -12.37 -4.38
N GLU A 75 -4.70 -13.30 -4.06
CA GLU A 75 -4.38 -14.68 -3.62
C GLU A 75 -3.50 -15.45 -4.63
N TYR A 76 -3.57 -15.09 -5.92
CA TYR A 76 -2.84 -15.76 -6.98
C TYR A 76 -1.44 -15.18 -7.23
N CYS A 77 -1.08 -14.06 -6.59
CA CYS A 77 0.28 -13.54 -6.56
C CYS A 77 1.02 -14.06 -5.31
N ASN A 78 2.30 -14.39 -5.45
CA ASN A 78 3.08 -14.91 -4.34
C ASN A 78 3.57 -13.76 -3.44
N ALA A 79 3.20 -13.80 -2.17
CA ALA A 79 3.62 -12.85 -1.13
C ALA A 79 5.14 -12.64 -1.02
N ASN A 80 5.95 -13.60 -1.48
CA ASN A 80 7.41 -13.56 -1.34
C ASN A 80 8.15 -13.04 -2.58
N ASP A 81 7.45 -12.68 -3.66
CA ASP A 81 8.09 -12.17 -4.89
C ASP A 81 8.65 -10.75 -4.71
N GLY A 82 8.26 -10.06 -3.63
CA GLY A 82 8.84 -8.78 -3.24
C GLY A 82 8.38 -7.60 -4.10
N TYR A 83 7.23 -7.68 -4.77
CA TYR A 83 6.60 -6.51 -5.37
C TYR A 83 6.19 -5.48 -4.31
N ILE A 84 5.80 -4.28 -4.75
CA ILE A 84 5.46 -3.17 -3.85
C ILE A 84 4.45 -3.58 -2.77
N MET A 85 3.42 -4.35 -3.12
CA MET A 85 2.36 -4.80 -2.20
C MET A 85 2.69 -6.12 -1.48
N ALA A 86 3.93 -6.61 -1.52
CA ALA A 86 4.32 -7.75 -0.69
C ALA A 86 4.13 -7.41 0.81
N PRO A 87 3.66 -8.35 1.66
CA PRO A 87 3.44 -8.10 3.08
C PRO A 87 4.70 -7.71 3.86
N SER A 88 5.88 -7.96 3.29
CA SER A 88 7.17 -7.63 3.92
C SER A 88 8.18 -7.11 2.91
N TYR A 89 8.87 -6.02 3.28
CA TYR A 89 9.91 -5.38 2.48
C TYR A 89 11.29 -5.89 2.88
N HIS A 90 12.07 -6.34 1.91
CA HIS A 90 13.43 -6.86 2.10
C HIS A 90 14.38 -6.31 1.02
N ILE A 91 15.67 -6.62 1.14
CA ILE A 91 16.70 -6.17 0.18
C ILE A 91 16.44 -6.59 -1.28
N ASN A 92 15.63 -7.63 -1.50
CA ASN A 92 15.29 -8.17 -2.81
C ASN A 92 13.96 -7.63 -3.35
N SER A 93 13.28 -6.77 -2.60
CA SER A 93 12.02 -6.17 -3.04
C SER A 93 12.25 -5.26 -4.24
N THR A 94 11.30 -5.26 -5.16
CA THR A 94 11.32 -4.48 -6.39
C THR A 94 10.47 -3.22 -6.24
N HIS A 95 10.75 -2.20 -7.05
CA HIS A 95 9.95 -0.98 -7.10
C HIS A 95 8.84 -1.05 -8.17
N ILE A 96 8.21 -2.22 -8.32
CA ILE A 96 7.18 -2.49 -9.32
C ILE A 96 5.98 -3.16 -8.64
N PHE A 97 4.77 -2.82 -9.08
CA PHE A 97 3.54 -3.49 -8.67
C PHE A 97 3.42 -4.88 -9.32
N SER A 98 2.81 -5.82 -8.60
CA SER A 98 2.44 -7.13 -9.16
C SER A 98 1.29 -6.98 -10.17
N VAL A 99 1.02 -8.01 -10.95
CA VAL A 99 -0.19 -8.05 -11.80
C VAL A 99 -1.46 -8.00 -10.94
N CYS A 100 -1.49 -8.64 -9.77
CA CYS A 100 -2.64 -8.56 -8.86
C CYS A 100 -2.89 -7.15 -8.35
N SER A 101 -1.83 -6.39 -8.08
CA SER A 101 -1.97 -4.98 -7.69
C SER A 101 -2.59 -4.15 -8.82
N ALA A 102 -2.21 -4.40 -10.08
CA ALA A 102 -2.77 -3.72 -11.24
C ALA A 102 -4.24 -4.06 -11.45
N ASP A 103 -4.63 -5.34 -11.34
CA ASP A 103 -6.02 -5.79 -11.47
C ASP A 103 -6.91 -5.17 -10.38
N GLN A 104 -6.43 -5.11 -9.14
CA GLN A 104 -7.17 -4.47 -8.04
C GLN A 104 -7.34 -2.96 -8.27
N LEU A 105 -6.32 -2.29 -8.81
CA LEU A 105 -6.42 -0.87 -9.17
C LEU A 105 -7.44 -0.63 -10.29
N GLU A 106 -7.49 -1.50 -11.29
CA GLU A 106 -8.47 -1.41 -12.37
C GLU A 106 -9.91 -1.60 -11.84
N ALA A 107 -10.09 -2.45 -10.84
CA ALA A 107 -11.38 -2.68 -10.19
C ALA A 107 -11.81 -1.55 -9.22
N PHE A 108 -10.87 -0.72 -8.75
CA PHE A 108 -11.15 0.32 -7.75
C PHE A 108 -11.97 1.49 -8.34
N GLN A 109 -13.10 1.81 -7.72
CA GLN A 109 -14.04 2.87 -8.12
C GLN A 109 -14.16 4.01 -7.11
#